data_AF-A0AAE1MDP2-F1
#
_entry.id   AF-A0AAE1MDP2-F1
#
_cell.length_a   1.000
_cell.length_b   1.000
_cell.length_c   1.000
_cell.angle_alpha   90.00
_cell.angle_beta   90.00
_cell.angle_gamma   90.00
#
_symmetry.space_group_name_H-M   'P 1'
#
loop_
_entity.id
_entity.type
_entity.pdbx_description
1 polymer ?
#
loop_
_entity_poly.entity_id
_entity_poly.type
_entity_poly.pdbx_seq_one_letter_code
_entity_poly.pdbx_strand_id
1 'polypeptide(L)'
;MKEIDGIDKALCVAAREGNVEFVLQVSKEIPEILLRPLMRSCFSTALHYRQARVFNLIHGFRFKHDLVSRLEYNRSTLMDSAAHTAPDHVLNRIYAPVLEMQRELQWFKEVESLMPPSIRGVRDRHGLSAMEIFRQSHRGVLEQGEKWIKDAASSCSVVGTLIVTITFAAAFTIPGGNDQNLGYPLLIKQPFFKVFIFSTIISFLSSSTSVLLFLAILTSQYSEEKFLKSVPTKLISGLSFLFISIVSMITAFLSTTYLMLNHTNYSWGLLPVMILASVPIFLFVLSHFPLLLHTCVSTYGNPFDRNVKPWP
;
A
#
# COMPACT_ATOMS: atom_id res chain seq x y z
N MET A 1 5.31 39.71 27.04
CA MET A 1 5.12 38.35 27.59
C MET A 1 3.79 37.73 27.17
N LYS A 2 2.64 38.45 27.20
CA LYS A 2 1.35 37.96 26.65
C LYS A 2 1.32 37.75 25.11
N GLU A 3 1.99 38.60 24.34
CA GLU A 3 2.07 38.44 22.86
C GLU A 3 2.85 37.19 22.43
N ILE A 4 3.89 36.82 23.19
CA ILE A 4 4.74 35.65 22.88
C ILE A 4 3.95 34.35 23.07
N ASP A 5 3.14 34.24 24.14
CA ASP A 5 2.22 33.10 24.37
C ASP A 5 1.12 32.98 23.27
N GLY A 6 0.75 34.10 22.64
CA GLY A 6 -0.18 34.13 21.51
C GLY A 6 0.42 33.57 20.22
N ILE A 7 1.66 33.94 19.92
CA ILE A 7 2.41 33.44 18.75
C ILE A 7 2.71 31.94 18.91
N ASP A 8 3.02 31.50 20.12
CA ASP A 8 3.27 30.10 20.45
C ASP A 8 2.07 29.21 20.10
N LYS A 9 0.87 29.63 20.53
CA LYS A 9 -0.38 28.94 20.20
C LYS A 9 -0.68 28.97 18.70
N ALA A 10 -0.46 30.11 18.04
CA ALA A 10 -0.71 30.27 16.62
C ALA A 10 0.17 29.33 15.76
N LEU A 11 1.45 29.16 16.12
CA LEU A 11 2.35 28.24 15.42
C LEU A 11 1.95 26.77 15.59
N CYS A 12 1.55 26.35 16.79
CA CYS A 12 1.04 24.99 17.00
C CYS A 12 -0.26 24.73 16.23
N VAL A 13 -1.17 25.71 16.15
CA VAL A 13 -2.38 25.61 15.32
C VAL A 13 -2.01 25.51 13.85
N ALA A 14 -1.11 26.37 13.36
CA ALA A 14 -0.64 26.29 11.98
C ALA A 14 0.00 24.94 11.66
N ALA A 15 0.78 24.39 12.58
CA ALA A 15 1.40 23.07 12.44
C ALA A 15 0.36 21.95 12.40
N ARG A 16 -0.67 22.02 13.26
CA ARG A 16 -1.79 21.08 13.32
C ARG A 16 -2.64 21.11 12.04
N GLU A 17 -2.87 22.29 11.48
CA GLU A 17 -3.69 22.49 10.28
C GLU A 17 -2.89 22.35 8.97
N GLY A 18 -1.58 22.13 9.04
CA GLY A 18 -0.74 21.96 7.86
C GLY A 18 -0.41 23.27 7.12
N ASN A 19 -0.53 24.43 7.77
CA ASN A 19 -0.29 25.75 7.18
C ASN A 19 1.22 26.09 7.13
N VAL A 20 1.87 25.62 6.07
CA VAL A 20 3.30 25.82 5.79
C VAL A 20 3.67 27.30 5.66
N GLU A 21 2.84 28.09 4.97
CA GLU A 21 3.17 29.50 4.68
C GLU A 21 3.25 30.33 5.95
N PHE A 22 2.31 30.10 6.88
CA PHE A 22 2.32 30.78 8.16
C PHE A 22 3.58 30.45 8.98
N VAL A 23 3.98 29.17 9.03
CA VAL A 23 5.19 28.74 9.74
C VAL A 23 6.43 29.42 9.16
N LEU A 24 6.56 29.48 7.83
CA LEU A 24 7.69 30.12 7.17
C LEU A 24 7.69 31.64 7.35
N GLN A 25 6.53 32.30 7.28
CA GLN A 25 6.43 33.75 7.44
C GLN A 25 6.79 34.18 8.88
N VAL A 26 6.22 33.52 9.89
CA VAL A 26 6.56 33.83 11.30
C VAL A 26 8.04 33.58 11.59
N SER A 27 8.62 32.52 11.02
CA SER A 27 10.05 32.21 11.18
C SER A 27 10.97 33.25 10.55
N LYS A 28 10.53 33.92 9.46
CA LYS A 28 11.26 35.02 8.82
C LYS A 28 11.16 36.31 9.62
N GLU A 29 9.95 36.66 10.06
CA GLU A 29 9.67 37.90 10.80
C GLU A 29 10.24 37.87 12.22
N ILE A 30 10.32 36.70 12.84
CA ILE A 30 10.80 36.52 14.22
C ILE A 30 11.86 35.40 14.27
N PRO A 31 13.10 35.64 13.80
CA PRO A 31 14.13 34.60 13.75
C PRO A 31 14.49 34.00 15.13
N GLU A 32 14.29 34.75 16.21
CA GLU A 32 14.53 34.26 17.57
C GLU A 32 13.65 33.05 17.94
N ILE A 33 12.51 32.88 17.27
CA ILE A 33 11.57 31.80 17.53
C ILE A 33 12.12 30.42 17.17
N LEU A 34 13.11 30.40 16.27
CA LEU A 34 13.77 29.20 15.75
C LEU A 34 14.67 28.52 16.78
N LEU A 35 15.21 29.32 17.71
CA LEU A 35 16.09 28.85 18.79
C LEU A 35 15.31 28.44 20.05
N ARG A 36 14.02 28.81 20.11
CA ARG A 36 13.14 28.49 21.24
C ARG A 36 12.68 27.03 21.20
N PRO A 37 12.32 26.45 22.36
CA PRO A 37 11.69 25.12 22.44
C PRO A 37 10.45 24.99 21.54
N LEU A 38 9.82 26.12 21.21
CA LEU A 38 8.62 26.20 20.40
C LEU A 38 8.72 25.56 19.01
N MET A 39 9.84 25.75 18.30
CA MET A 39 9.98 25.18 16.96
C MET A 39 9.92 23.64 16.99
N ARG A 40 10.46 23.04 18.06
CA ARG A 40 10.34 21.60 18.31
C ARG A 40 8.89 21.21 18.61
N SER A 41 8.15 22.00 19.39
CA SER A 41 6.71 21.79 19.63
C SER A 41 5.88 21.88 18.34
N CYS A 42 6.22 22.79 17.43
CA CYS A 42 5.63 22.89 16.10
C CYS A 42 5.83 21.59 15.30
N PHE A 43 7.08 21.09 15.19
CA PHE A 43 7.35 19.82 14.51
C PHE A 43 6.73 18.60 15.21
N SER A 44 6.72 18.57 16.55
CA SER A 44 6.06 17.53 17.32
C SER A 44 4.55 17.52 17.09
N THR A 45 3.94 18.71 16.95
CA THR A 45 2.52 18.86 16.63
C THR A 45 2.24 18.39 15.20
N ALA A 46 3.06 18.80 14.24
CA ALA A 46 2.95 18.34 12.87
C ALA A 46 3.09 16.80 12.77
N LEU A 47 4.00 16.20 13.55
CA LEU A 47 4.12 14.75 13.67
C LEU A 47 2.84 14.12 14.23
N HIS A 48 2.37 14.59 15.39
CA HIS A 48 1.20 14.03 16.06
C HIS A 48 -0.05 14.05 15.18
N TYR A 49 -0.23 15.10 14.37
CA TYR A 49 -1.34 15.24 13.43
C TYR A 49 -1.02 14.77 12.00
N ARG A 50 0.12 14.09 11.79
CA ARG A 50 0.56 13.55 10.48
C ARG A 50 0.54 14.58 9.34
N GLN A 51 0.92 15.81 9.64
CA GLN A 51 0.97 16.93 8.69
C GLN A 51 2.30 16.95 7.93
N ALA A 52 2.42 16.08 6.93
CA ALA A 52 3.64 15.89 6.13
C ALA A 52 4.20 17.20 5.57
N ARG A 53 3.32 18.09 5.07
CA ARG A 53 3.73 19.37 4.47
C ARG A 53 4.51 20.25 5.44
N VAL A 54 4.08 20.34 6.69
CA VAL A 54 4.77 21.12 7.72
C VAL A 54 6.00 20.36 8.23
N PHE A 55 5.88 19.04 8.44
CA PHE A 55 7.01 18.25 8.90
C PHE A 55 8.20 18.28 7.94
N ASN A 56 7.96 18.24 6.62
CA ASN A 56 8.99 18.30 5.58
C ASN A 56 9.91 19.53 5.71
N LEU A 57 9.43 20.62 6.32
CA LEU A 57 10.24 21.80 6.58
C LEU A 57 11.51 21.47 7.37
N ILE A 58 11.51 20.43 8.22
CA ILE A 58 12.69 20.04 9.00
C ILE A 58 13.92 19.72 8.13
N HIS A 59 13.74 19.27 6.88
CA HIS A 59 14.84 18.94 5.99
C HIS A 59 15.65 20.17 5.55
N GLY A 60 14.96 21.29 5.35
CA GLY A 60 15.54 22.60 5.02
C GLY A 60 15.90 23.45 6.25
N PHE A 61 15.52 23.03 7.45
CA PHE A 61 15.70 23.82 8.67
C PHE A 61 17.18 23.86 9.09
N ARG A 62 17.74 25.07 9.24
CA ARG A 62 19.17 25.26 9.53
C ARG A 62 19.62 24.60 10.83
N PHE A 63 18.79 24.63 11.86
CA PHE A 63 19.11 24.10 13.19
C PHE A 63 18.58 22.68 13.43
N LYS A 64 18.29 21.92 12.36
CA LYS A 64 17.67 20.59 12.48
C LYS A 64 18.42 19.64 13.42
N HIS A 65 19.75 19.59 13.36
CA HIS A 65 20.56 18.68 14.18
C HIS A 65 20.46 18.98 15.68
N ASP A 66 20.43 20.27 16.03
CA ASP A 66 20.20 20.71 17.40
C ASP A 66 18.77 20.35 17.82
N LEU A 67 17.77 20.70 16.99
CA LEU A 67 16.35 20.45 17.26
C LEU A 67 16.03 18.97 17.51
N VAL A 68 16.54 18.05 16.68
CA VAL A 68 16.30 16.61 16.83
C VAL A 68 17.04 16.00 18.03
N SER A 69 18.15 16.61 18.44
CA SER A 69 18.92 16.16 19.60
C SER A 69 18.37 16.64 20.94
N ARG A 70 17.48 17.65 20.93
CA ARG A 70 16.86 18.19 22.14
C ARG A 70 15.92 17.17 22.79
N LEU A 71 16.17 16.92 24.07
CA LEU A 71 15.32 16.13 24.94
C LEU A 71 14.36 17.04 25.69
N GLU A 72 13.10 16.60 25.81
CA GLU A 72 12.13 17.25 26.70
C GLU A 72 12.41 16.92 28.17
N TYR A 73 11.70 17.60 29.10
CA TYR A 73 11.84 17.39 30.54
C TYR A 73 11.69 15.90 30.96
N ASN A 74 10.87 15.13 30.23
CA ASN A 74 10.65 13.70 30.46
C ASN A 74 11.62 12.78 29.71
N ARG A 75 12.70 13.31 29.12
CA ARG A 75 13.58 12.63 28.15
C ARG A 75 12.88 12.17 26.87
N SER A 76 11.67 12.65 26.59
CA SER A 76 10.96 12.38 25.34
C SER A 76 11.71 13.00 24.16
N THR A 77 11.88 12.21 23.12
CA THR A 77 12.44 12.56 21.81
C THR A 77 11.32 12.85 20.82
N LEU A 78 11.63 13.47 19.67
CA LEU A 78 10.67 13.58 18.56
C LEU A 78 10.25 12.22 18.01
N MET A 79 11.10 11.20 18.19
CA MET A 79 10.81 9.82 17.78
C MET A 79 9.70 9.21 18.62
N ASP A 80 9.61 9.56 19.91
CA ASP A 80 8.51 9.15 20.78
C ASP A 80 7.17 9.76 20.33
N SER A 81 7.18 11.00 19.82
CA SER A 81 5.98 11.63 19.25
C SER A 81 5.45 10.90 18.01
N ALA A 82 6.33 10.30 17.20
CA ALA A 82 5.96 9.45 16.08
C ALA A 82 5.61 8.02 16.50
N ALA A 83 6.07 7.59 17.69
CA ALA A 83 5.76 6.30 18.26
C ALA A 83 4.29 6.19 18.72
N HIS A 84 3.69 7.31 19.12
CA HIS A 84 2.29 7.36 19.52
C HIS A 84 1.34 7.41 18.32
N THR A 85 0.19 6.77 18.49
CA THR A 85 -0.91 6.75 17.52
C THR A 85 -1.43 8.16 17.26
N ALA A 86 -1.64 8.49 15.98
CA ALA A 86 -2.28 9.75 15.61
C ALA A 86 -3.75 9.79 16.08
N PRO A 87 -4.35 10.98 16.26
CA PRO A 87 -5.77 11.09 16.58
C PRO A 87 -6.68 10.42 15.53
N ASP A 88 -7.79 9.82 15.96
CA ASP A 88 -8.72 9.07 15.08
C ASP A 88 -9.21 9.85 13.85
N HIS A 89 -9.40 11.17 13.98
CA HIS A 89 -9.84 12.03 12.87
C HIS A 89 -8.76 12.24 11.80
N VAL A 90 -7.48 12.02 12.13
CA VAL A 90 -6.34 12.09 11.22
C VAL A 90 -6.12 10.76 10.50
N LEU A 91 -6.36 9.64 11.20
CA LEU A 91 -6.13 8.29 10.67
C LEU A 91 -7.01 7.89 9.48
N ASN A 92 -7.95 8.76 9.06
CA ASN A 92 -8.72 8.66 7.81
C ASN A 92 -9.09 7.21 7.47
N ARG A 93 -10.12 6.68 8.16
CA ARG A 93 -10.66 5.30 8.09
C ARG A 93 -10.97 4.73 6.68
N ILE A 94 -10.68 5.47 5.61
CA ILE A 94 -10.85 5.06 4.22
C ILE A 94 -9.81 3.98 3.83
N TYR A 95 -8.66 3.91 4.52
CA TYR A 95 -7.58 2.97 4.19
C TYR A 95 -7.75 1.60 4.86
N ALA A 96 -7.36 0.53 4.15
CA ALA A 96 -7.25 -0.80 4.74
C ALA A 96 -6.27 -0.77 5.93
N PRO A 97 -6.53 -1.46 7.07
CA PRO A 97 -5.67 -1.40 8.26
C PRO A 97 -4.18 -1.73 8.00
N VAL A 98 -3.91 -2.54 6.97
CA VAL A 98 -2.54 -2.83 6.50
C VAL A 98 -1.80 -1.58 6.00
N LEU A 99 -2.51 -0.66 5.31
CA LEU A 99 -1.95 0.59 4.79
C LEU A 99 -1.79 1.64 5.88
N GLU A 100 -2.68 1.63 6.88
CA GLU A 100 -2.55 2.45 8.08
C GLU A 100 -1.26 2.09 8.83
N MET A 101 -1.07 0.80 9.16
CA MET A 101 0.15 0.32 9.81
C MET A 101 1.41 0.65 9.00
N GLN A 102 1.34 0.46 7.68
CA GLN A 102 2.44 0.81 6.79
C GLN A 102 2.79 2.31 6.85
N ARG A 103 1.77 3.19 6.86
CA ARG A 103 1.97 4.63 6.89
C ARG A 103 2.56 5.11 8.21
N GLU A 104 2.04 4.60 9.33
CA GLU A 104 2.54 4.94 10.66
C GLU A 104 4.01 4.50 10.81
N LEU A 105 4.36 3.32 10.28
CA LEU A 105 5.74 2.85 10.29
C LEU A 105 6.66 3.66 9.36
N GLN A 106 6.16 4.17 8.22
CA GLN A 106 6.90 5.10 7.38
C GLN A 106 7.20 6.42 8.09
N TRP A 107 6.21 6.99 8.81
CA TRP A 107 6.41 8.17 9.66
C TRP A 107 7.48 7.93 10.71
N PHE A 108 7.40 6.82 11.42
CA PHE A 108 8.39 6.45 12.43
C PHE A 108 9.80 6.34 11.84
N LYS A 109 9.94 5.68 10.69
CA LYS A 109 11.23 5.54 9.99
C LYS A 109 11.77 6.86 9.44
N GLU A 110 10.92 7.78 9.00
CA GLU A 110 11.35 9.11 8.56
C GLU A 110 11.97 9.88 9.73
N VAL A 111 11.30 9.88 10.89
CA VAL A 111 11.81 10.54 12.10
C VAL A 111 13.09 9.86 12.58
N GLU A 112 13.12 8.53 12.62
CA GLU A 112 14.31 7.75 12.99
C GLU A 112 15.54 8.11 12.13
N SER A 113 15.32 8.35 10.83
CA SER A 113 16.38 8.72 9.90
C SER A 113 17.03 10.07 10.20
N LEU A 114 16.27 10.99 10.82
CA LEU A 114 16.74 12.31 11.25
C LEU A 114 17.48 12.27 12.60
N MET A 115 17.24 11.24 13.42
CA MET A 115 17.82 11.13 14.76
C MET A 115 19.29 10.70 14.70
N PRO A 116 20.20 11.39 15.45
CA PRO A 116 21.56 10.92 15.68
C PRO A 116 21.59 9.56 16.40
N PRO A 117 22.63 8.73 16.18
CA PRO A 117 22.72 7.41 16.83
C PRO A 117 22.65 7.46 18.36
N SER A 118 23.18 8.52 18.98
CA SER A 118 23.12 8.75 20.42
C SER A 118 21.70 8.93 20.96
N ILE A 119 20.78 9.45 20.14
CA ILE A 119 19.39 9.73 20.52
C ILE A 119 18.48 8.51 20.27
N ARG A 120 18.76 7.68 19.27
CA ARG A 120 17.96 6.49 18.95
C ARG A 120 17.90 5.46 20.09
N GLY A 121 18.96 5.40 20.91
CA GLY A 121 19.05 4.51 22.07
C GLY A 121 18.50 5.10 23.37
N VAL A 122 18.02 6.35 23.35
CA VAL A 122 17.44 6.98 24.53
C VAL A 122 16.17 6.25 24.93
N ARG A 123 16.07 5.94 26.23
CA ARG A 123 14.89 5.38 26.84
C ARG A 123 14.12 6.49 27.55
N ASP A 124 12.81 6.42 27.49
CA ASP A 124 11.92 7.33 28.21
C ASP A 124 12.03 7.11 29.73
N ARG A 125 11.25 7.88 30.50
CA ARG A 125 11.20 7.75 31.97
C ARG A 125 10.71 6.38 32.47
N HIS A 126 10.02 5.61 31.61
CA HIS A 126 9.52 4.27 31.89
C HIS A 126 10.53 3.19 31.48
N GLY A 127 11.69 3.59 30.94
CA GLY A 127 12.72 2.66 30.47
C GLY A 127 12.42 2.06 29.10
N LEU A 128 11.44 2.57 28.36
CA LEU A 128 11.05 2.09 27.03
C LEU A 128 11.78 2.88 25.93
N SER A 129 12.16 2.18 24.87
CA SER A 129 12.62 2.79 23.62
C SER A 129 11.43 3.25 22.77
N ALA A 130 11.66 4.23 21.89
CA ALA A 130 10.64 4.71 20.96
C ALA A 130 10.02 3.58 20.12
N MET A 131 10.82 2.56 19.74
CA MET A 131 10.30 1.39 19.02
C MET A 131 9.36 0.56 19.90
N GLU A 132 9.68 0.33 21.18
CA GLU A 132 8.80 -0.39 22.11
C GLU A 132 7.47 0.37 22.32
N ILE A 133 7.51 1.70 22.42
CA ILE A 133 6.31 2.55 22.49
C ILE A 133 5.47 2.42 21.22
N PHE A 134 6.12 2.42 20.05
CA PHE A 134 5.46 2.26 18.76
C PHE A 134 4.73 0.91 18.68
N ARG A 135 5.41 -0.19 19.07
CA ARG A 135 4.82 -1.53 19.12
C ARG A 135 3.57 -1.58 19.99
N GLN A 136 3.66 -1.01 21.20
CA GLN A 136 2.56 -1.02 22.15
C GLN A 136 1.37 -0.19 21.65
N SER A 137 1.63 1.00 21.11
CA SER A 137 0.58 1.92 20.64
C SER A 137 -0.13 1.41 19.39
N HIS A 138 0.58 0.70 18.51
CA HIS A 138 0.05 0.23 17.22
C HIS A 138 -0.29 -1.27 17.19
N ARG A 139 -0.23 -1.96 18.33
CA ARG A 139 -0.53 -3.39 18.42
C ARG A 139 -1.91 -3.74 17.84
N GLY A 140 -2.94 -2.95 18.17
CA GLY A 140 -4.29 -3.17 17.65
C GLY A 140 -4.39 -3.01 16.13
N VAL A 141 -3.71 -2.00 15.56
CA VAL A 141 -3.67 -1.76 14.11
C VAL A 141 -2.89 -2.88 13.40
N LEU A 142 -1.80 -3.35 14.00
CA LEU A 142 -1.02 -4.49 13.50
C LEU A 142 -1.86 -5.76 13.45
N GLU A 143 -2.56 -6.10 14.54
CA GLU A 143 -3.44 -7.28 14.61
C GLU A 143 -4.59 -7.18 13.59
N GLN A 144 -5.19 -6.00 13.41
CA GLN A 144 -6.23 -5.76 12.40
C GLN A 144 -5.67 -5.86 10.97
N GLY A 145 -4.48 -5.30 10.71
CA GLY A 145 -3.80 -5.36 9.42
C GLY A 145 -3.40 -6.78 9.04
N GLU A 146 -2.89 -7.55 10.00
CA GLU A 146 -2.59 -8.98 9.83
C GLU A 146 -3.85 -9.77 9.51
N LYS A 147 -4.94 -9.56 10.25
CA LYS A 147 -6.21 -10.24 9.99
C LYS A 147 -6.74 -9.89 8.60
N TRP A 148 -6.80 -8.59 8.28
CA TRP A 148 -7.30 -8.12 7.00
C TRP A 148 -6.54 -8.72 5.81
N ILE A 149 -5.21 -8.77 5.88
CA ILE A 149 -4.42 -9.28 4.76
C ILE A 149 -4.51 -10.80 4.65
N LYS A 150 -4.62 -11.53 5.76
CA LYS A 150 -4.86 -12.98 5.74
C LYS A 150 -6.23 -13.29 5.13
N ASP A 151 -7.27 -12.56 5.53
CA ASP A 151 -8.61 -12.72 4.99
C ASP A 151 -8.63 -12.44 3.48
N ALA A 152 -8.03 -11.32 3.04
CA ALA A 152 -7.90 -10.98 1.63
C ALA A 152 -7.10 -12.03 0.83
N ALA A 153 -5.97 -12.48 1.35
CA ALA A 153 -5.14 -13.52 0.73
C ALA A 153 -5.89 -14.85 0.62
N SER A 154 -6.66 -15.23 1.64
CA SER A 154 -7.49 -16.44 1.65
C SER A 154 -8.57 -16.37 0.57
N SER A 155 -9.36 -15.30 0.53
CA SER A 155 -10.41 -15.11 -0.49
C SER A 155 -9.84 -15.12 -1.91
N CYS A 156 -8.73 -14.43 -2.14
CA CYS A 156 -8.09 -14.40 -3.46
C CYS A 156 -7.44 -15.75 -3.83
N SER A 157 -6.94 -16.52 -2.85
CA SER A 157 -6.41 -17.88 -3.07
C SER A 157 -7.50 -18.83 -3.53
N VAL A 158 -8.71 -18.73 -2.97
CA VAL A 158 -9.86 -19.55 -3.41
C VAL A 158 -10.18 -19.25 -4.86
N VAL A 159 -10.30 -17.97 -5.25
CA VAL A 159 -10.55 -17.56 -6.64
C VAL A 159 -9.43 -18.05 -7.56
N GLY A 160 -8.16 -17.85 -7.18
CA GLY A 160 -7.01 -18.31 -7.96
C GLY A 160 -6.99 -19.83 -8.15
N THR A 161 -7.31 -20.59 -7.11
CA THR A 161 -7.37 -22.07 -7.15
C THR A 161 -8.49 -22.57 -8.04
N LEU A 162 -9.66 -21.90 -8.03
CA LEU A 162 -10.75 -22.19 -8.96
C LEU A 162 -10.33 -21.97 -10.40
N ILE A 163 -9.65 -20.85 -10.70
CA ILE A 163 -9.15 -20.58 -12.05
C ILE A 163 -8.10 -21.61 -12.48
N VAL A 164 -7.17 -21.99 -11.59
CA VAL A 164 -6.20 -23.09 -11.85
C VAL A 164 -6.95 -24.36 -12.23
N THR A 165 -7.97 -24.75 -11.48
CA THR A 165 -8.75 -25.98 -11.73
C THR A 165 -9.48 -25.93 -13.06
N ILE A 166 -10.17 -24.81 -13.34
CA ILE A 166 -10.95 -24.63 -14.58
C ILE A 166 -10.03 -24.63 -15.80
N THR A 167 -8.91 -23.90 -15.74
CA THR A 167 -7.96 -23.80 -16.86
C THR A 167 -7.19 -25.09 -17.08
N PHE A 168 -6.87 -25.82 -16.01
CA PHE A 168 -6.29 -27.16 -16.11
C PHE A 168 -7.25 -28.12 -16.83
N ALA A 169 -8.52 -28.15 -16.42
CA ALA A 169 -9.53 -28.95 -17.11
C ALA A 169 -9.66 -28.56 -18.58
N ALA A 170 -9.76 -27.26 -18.87
CA ALA A 170 -9.86 -26.73 -20.23
C ALA A 170 -8.66 -27.08 -21.13
N ALA A 171 -7.46 -27.19 -20.55
CA ALA A 171 -6.26 -27.61 -21.29
C ALA A 171 -6.35 -29.06 -21.80
N PHE A 172 -7.10 -29.93 -21.12
CA PHE A 172 -7.32 -31.32 -21.54
C PHE A 172 -8.64 -31.52 -22.29
N THR A 173 -9.64 -30.66 -22.06
CA THR A 173 -10.93 -30.66 -22.78
C THR A 173 -10.92 -29.66 -23.93
N ILE A 174 -9.94 -29.78 -24.81
CA ILE A 174 -9.75 -28.86 -25.93
C ILE A 174 -10.97 -28.81 -26.87
N PRO A 175 -11.33 -27.62 -27.39
CA PRO A 175 -12.44 -27.49 -28.32
C PRO A 175 -12.17 -28.26 -29.62
N GLY A 176 -13.18 -28.97 -30.09
CA GLY A 176 -13.10 -29.84 -31.28
C GLY A 176 -12.51 -31.23 -31.02
N GLY A 177 -11.86 -31.46 -29.87
CA GLY A 177 -11.27 -32.76 -29.53
C GLY A 177 -9.96 -33.08 -30.26
N ASN A 178 -9.42 -34.27 -29.98
CA ASN A 178 -8.18 -34.79 -30.55
C ASN A 178 -8.48 -35.76 -31.71
N ASP A 179 -7.55 -35.82 -32.66
CA ASP A 179 -7.51 -36.87 -33.67
C ASP A 179 -7.31 -38.23 -33.00
N GLN A 180 -8.16 -39.21 -33.32
CA GLN A 180 -8.16 -40.52 -32.68
C GLN A 180 -6.93 -41.38 -33.02
N ASN A 181 -6.26 -41.10 -34.13
CA ASN A 181 -5.09 -41.86 -34.58
C ASN A 181 -3.78 -41.21 -34.14
N LEU A 182 -3.71 -39.88 -34.22
CA LEU A 182 -2.47 -39.13 -33.99
C LEU A 182 -2.43 -38.40 -32.64
N GLY A 183 -3.58 -38.19 -31.99
CA GLY A 183 -3.69 -37.51 -30.70
C GLY A 183 -3.57 -35.97 -30.76
N TYR A 184 -3.37 -35.38 -31.94
CA TYR A 184 -3.24 -33.92 -32.08
C TYR A 184 -4.61 -33.21 -32.05
N PRO A 185 -4.67 -31.95 -31.57
CA PRO A 185 -5.87 -31.14 -31.63
C PRO A 185 -6.39 -30.95 -33.06
N LEU A 186 -7.68 -31.26 -33.30
CA LEU A 186 -8.28 -31.16 -34.64
C LEU A 186 -8.31 -29.71 -35.17
N LEU A 187 -8.44 -28.73 -34.28
CA LEU A 187 -8.51 -27.31 -34.62
C LEU A 187 -7.14 -26.60 -34.64
N ILE A 188 -6.01 -27.32 -34.59
CA ILE A 188 -4.67 -26.73 -34.41
C ILE A 188 -4.28 -25.67 -35.46
N LYS A 189 -4.86 -25.76 -36.67
CA LYS A 189 -4.61 -24.81 -37.77
C LYS A 189 -5.42 -23.51 -37.63
N GLN A 190 -6.49 -23.51 -36.82
CA GLN A 190 -7.35 -22.33 -36.63
C GLN A 190 -6.64 -21.28 -35.77
N PRO A 191 -6.66 -19.98 -36.16
CA PRO A 191 -5.96 -18.94 -35.41
C PRO A 191 -6.53 -18.77 -33.99
N PHE A 192 -7.85 -18.83 -33.83
CA PHE A 192 -8.51 -18.75 -32.53
C PHE A 192 -8.20 -19.96 -31.62
N PHE A 193 -7.86 -21.12 -32.18
CA PHE A 193 -7.43 -22.25 -31.37
C PHE A 193 -6.07 -21.98 -30.71
N LYS A 194 -5.15 -21.34 -31.44
CA LYS A 194 -3.85 -20.93 -30.88
C LYS A 194 -4.05 -19.90 -29.77
N VAL A 195 -4.91 -18.90 -29.98
CA VAL A 195 -5.26 -17.89 -28.95
C VAL A 195 -5.82 -18.56 -27.70
N PHE A 196 -6.71 -19.56 -27.86
CA PHE A 196 -7.24 -20.34 -26.75
C PHE A 196 -6.13 -21.04 -25.94
N ILE A 197 -5.24 -21.80 -26.59
CA ILE A 197 -4.18 -22.53 -25.90
C ILE A 197 -3.22 -21.58 -25.17
N PHE A 198 -2.74 -20.53 -25.83
CA PHE A 198 -1.83 -19.57 -25.21
C PHE A 198 -2.49 -18.85 -24.02
N SER A 199 -3.73 -18.41 -24.17
CA SER A 199 -4.46 -17.73 -23.10
C SER A 199 -4.75 -18.66 -21.92
N THR A 200 -5.07 -19.94 -22.18
CA THR A 200 -5.24 -20.95 -21.12
C THR A 200 -3.95 -21.17 -20.34
N ILE A 201 -2.80 -21.26 -21.01
CA ILE A 201 -1.49 -21.43 -20.36
C ILE A 201 -1.13 -20.20 -19.51
N ILE A 202 -1.28 -19.00 -20.06
CA ILE A 202 -1.03 -17.74 -19.33
C ILE A 202 -1.93 -17.66 -18.11
N SER A 203 -3.22 -18.00 -18.24
CA SER A 203 -4.16 -18.00 -17.14
C SER A 203 -3.74 -18.97 -16.04
N PHE A 204 -3.42 -20.22 -16.39
CA PHE A 204 -3.00 -21.26 -15.45
C PHE A 204 -1.74 -20.85 -14.67
N LEU A 205 -0.68 -20.45 -15.38
CA LEU A 205 0.61 -20.10 -14.76
C LEU A 205 0.50 -18.84 -13.89
N SER A 206 -0.21 -17.82 -14.37
CA SER A 206 -0.43 -16.58 -13.64
C SER A 206 -1.26 -16.84 -12.38
N SER A 207 -2.34 -17.64 -12.48
CA SER A 207 -3.16 -18.00 -11.33
C SER A 207 -2.40 -18.83 -10.30
N SER A 208 -1.61 -19.81 -10.74
CA SER A 208 -0.77 -20.63 -9.86
C SER A 208 0.25 -19.76 -9.09
N THR A 209 0.90 -18.82 -9.80
CA THR A 209 1.83 -17.86 -9.19
C THR A 209 1.12 -16.98 -8.15
N SER A 210 -0.08 -16.48 -8.47
CA SER A 210 -0.90 -15.71 -7.53
C SER A 210 -1.24 -16.50 -6.27
N VAL A 211 -1.65 -17.77 -6.39
CA VAL A 211 -1.97 -18.63 -5.24
C VAL A 211 -0.74 -18.87 -4.37
N LEU A 212 0.43 -19.12 -4.96
CA LEU A 212 1.67 -19.28 -4.21
C LEU A 212 2.06 -18.01 -3.44
N LEU A 213 1.86 -16.83 -4.04
CA LEU A 213 2.12 -15.54 -3.37
C LEU A 213 1.16 -15.31 -2.19
N PHE A 214 -0.13 -15.62 -2.34
CA PHE A 214 -1.09 -15.52 -1.25
C PHE A 214 -0.85 -16.56 -0.15
N LEU A 215 -0.45 -17.78 -0.51
CA LEU A 215 -0.02 -18.79 0.46
C LEU A 215 1.23 -18.31 1.23
N ALA A 216 2.17 -17.65 0.54
CA ALA A 216 3.34 -17.04 1.18
C ALA A 216 3.00 -15.85 2.09
N ILE A 217 1.81 -15.23 1.95
CA ILE A 217 1.27 -14.27 2.91
C ILE A 217 0.70 -15.03 4.11
N LEU A 218 -0.14 -16.04 3.89
CA LEU A 218 -0.77 -16.82 4.97
C LEU A 218 0.25 -17.54 5.89
N THR A 219 1.36 -18.00 5.33
CA THR A 219 2.41 -18.76 6.05
C THR A 219 3.52 -17.88 6.63
N SER A 220 3.58 -16.59 6.29
CA SER A 220 4.64 -15.70 6.78
C SER A 220 4.43 -15.39 8.26
N GLN A 221 5.52 -15.41 9.03
CA GLN A 221 5.55 -14.77 10.34
C GLN A 221 5.45 -13.24 10.16
N TYR A 222 4.45 -12.62 10.78
CA TYR A 222 4.20 -11.18 10.69
C TYR A 222 5.06 -10.46 11.74
N SER A 223 5.87 -9.51 11.27
CA SER A 223 6.56 -8.53 12.10
C SER A 223 6.34 -7.17 11.49
N GLU A 224 6.33 -6.12 12.32
CA GLU A 224 6.05 -4.74 11.91
C GLU A 224 6.90 -4.32 10.71
N GLU A 225 8.19 -4.64 10.72
CA GLU A 225 9.12 -4.29 9.63
C GLU A 225 8.73 -4.89 8.27
N LYS A 226 8.05 -6.04 8.25
CA LYS A 226 7.58 -6.65 7.00
C LYS A 226 6.39 -5.90 6.40
N PHE A 227 5.64 -5.14 7.20
CA PHE A 227 4.52 -4.30 6.71
C PHE A 227 4.99 -3.08 5.91
N LEU A 228 6.25 -2.66 6.04
CA LEU A 228 6.78 -1.54 5.24
C LEU A 228 6.75 -1.82 3.74
N LYS A 229 7.15 -3.03 3.33
CA LYS A 229 7.38 -3.34 1.92
C LYS A 229 7.07 -4.79 1.55
N SER A 230 7.58 -5.76 2.30
CA SER A 230 7.49 -7.18 1.93
C SER A 230 6.03 -7.66 1.79
N VAL A 231 5.21 -7.36 2.80
CA VAL A 231 3.82 -7.81 2.86
C VAL A 231 2.95 -7.11 1.79
N PRO A 232 2.93 -5.76 1.68
CA PRO A 232 2.22 -5.08 0.60
C PRO A 232 2.70 -5.47 -0.81
N THR A 233 4.00 -5.68 -1.01
CA THR A 233 4.54 -6.08 -2.33
C THR A 233 4.01 -7.46 -2.75
N LYS A 234 3.98 -8.44 -1.84
CA LYS A 234 3.40 -9.76 -2.14
C LYS A 234 1.92 -9.67 -2.50
N LEU A 235 1.17 -8.81 -1.80
CA LEU A 235 -0.25 -8.58 -2.08
C LEU A 235 -0.46 -7.95 -3.46
N ILE A 236 0.30 -6.89 -3.80
CA ILE A 236 0.26 -6.24 -5.12
C ILE A 236 0.58 -7.25 -6.22
N SER A 237 1.68 -7.98 -6.08
CA SER A 237 2.09 -8.98 -7.07
C SER A 237 1.04 -10.09 -7.22
N GLY A 238 0.51 -10.61 -6.12
CA GLY A 238 -0.54 -11.63 -6.13
C GLY A 238 -1.79 -11.15 -6.87
N LEU A 239 -2.32 -9.98 -6.51
CA LEU A 239 -3.48 -9.38 -7.17
C LEU A 239 -3.23 -9.08 -8.66
N SER A 240 -2.01 -8.68 -9.03
CA SER A 240 -1.64 -8.40 -10.43
C SER A 240 -1.64 -9.69 -11.27
N PHE A 241 -1.04 -10.77 -10.77
CA PHE A 241 -1.08 -12.07 -11.43
C PHE A 241 -2.51 -12.65 -11.48
N LEU A 242 -3.33 -12.43 -10.45
CA LEU A 242 -4.75 -12.82 -10.48
C LEU A 242 -5.52 -12.08 -11.57
N PHE A 243 -5.28 -10.78 -11.73
CA PHE A 243 -5.92 -9.97 -12.78
C PHE A 243 -5.55 -10.47 -14.18
N ILE A 244 -4.25 -10.68 -14.44
CA ILE A 244 -3.75 -11.24 -15.70
C ILE A 244 -4.43 -12.60 -15.98
N SER A 245 -4.57 -13.42 -14.93
CA SER A 245 -5.23 -14.72 -15.04
C SER A 245 -6.69 -14.62 -15.47
N ILE A 246 -7.46 -13.69 -14.88
CA ILE A 246 -8.88 -13.48 -15.22
C ILE A 246 -9.05 -13.00 -16.66
N VAL A 247 -8.26 -12.00 -17.08
CA VAL A 247 -8.31 -11.47 -18.45
C VAL A 247 -7.97 -12.57 -19.46
N SER A 248 -6.95 -13.38 -19.16
CA SER A 248 -6.53 -14.48 -20.01
C SER A 248 -7.56 -15.61 -20.07
N MET A 249 -8.19 -15.96 -18.94
CA MET A 249 -9.27 -16.95 -18.89
C MET A 249 -10.47 -16.52 -19.75
N ILE A 250 -10.86 -15.25 -19.66
CA ILE A 250 -11.97 -14.72 -20.46
C ILE A 250 -11.61 -14.70 -21.94
N THR A 251 -10.38 -14.32 -22.29
CA THR A 251 -9.88 -14.40 -23.68
C THR A 251 -9.94 -15.82 -24.22
N ALA A 252 -9.53 -16.82 -23.42
CA ALA A 252 -9.63 -18.24 -23.78
C ALA A 252 -11.10 -18.65 -24.02
N PHE A 253 -12.00 -18.28 -23.12
CA PHE A 253 -13.43 -18.57 -23.23
C PHE A 253 -14.03 -17.97 -24.51
N LEU A 254 -13.79 -16.67 -24.78
CA LEU A 254 -14.28 -15.99 -25.98
C LEU A 254 -13.74 -16.61 -27.27
N SER A 255 -12.46 -16.99 -27.27
CA SER A 255 -11.85 -17.65 -28.42
C SER A 255 -12.49 -19.01 -28.72
N THR A 256 -12.78 -19.79 -27.68
CA THR A 256 -13.47 -21.07 -27.80
C THR A 256 -14.92 -20.90 -28.24
N THR A 257 -15.65 -19.94 -27.66
CA THR A 257 -17.03 -19.63 -28.07
C THR A 257 -17.08 -19.22 -29.55
N TYR A 258 -16.12 -18.41 -30.01
CA TYR A 258 -16.02 -18.06 -31.43
C TYR A 258 -15.78 -19.28 -32.30
N LEU A 259 -14.85 -20.17 -31.94
CA LEU A 259 -14.60 -21.41 -32.70
C LEU A 259 -15.84 -22.30 -32.79
N MET A 260 -16.61 -22.42 -31.71
CA MET A 260 -17.84 -23.22 -31.69
C MET A 260 -18.93 -22.61 -32.58
N LEU A 261 -19.10 -21.28 -32.53
CA LEU A 261 -20.16 -20.59 -33.26
C LEU A 261 -19.81 -20.34 -34.73
N ASN A 262 -18.53 -20.29 -35.11
CA ASN A 262 -18.13 -20.06 -36.51
C ASN A 262 -18.64 -21.15 -37.47
N HIS A 263 -18.91 -22.35 -36.96
CA HIS A 263 -19.48 -23.44 -37.76
C HIS A 263 -21.02 -23.41 -37.87
N THR A 264 -21.68 -22.61 -37.04
CA THR A 264 -23.14 -22.44 -37.07
C THR A 264 -23.44 -21.08 -37.70
N ASN A 265 -24.43 -20.93 -38.59
CA ASN A 265 -24.82 -19.62 -39.18
C ASN A 265 -25.41 -18.62 -38.13
N TYR A 266 -24.99 -18.71 -36.87
CA TYR A 266 -25.58 -18.13 -35.67
C TYR A 266 -24.70 -16.98 -35.12
N SER A 267 -24.39 -16.00 -35.98
CA SER A 267 -23.49 -14.88 -35.65
C SER A 267 -24.00 -13.94 -34.56
N TRP A 268 -25.33 -13.87 -34.35
CA TRP A 268 -25.96 -13.03 -33.31
C TRP A 268 -25.73 -13.55 -31.88
N GLY A 269 -25.38 -14.83 -31.69
CA GLY A 269 -25.17 -15.43 -30.37
C GLY A 269 -23.88 -14.98 -29.65
N LEU A 270 -22.91 -14.44 -30.39
CA LEU A 270 -21.64 -13.95 -29.83
C LEU A 270 -21.81 -12.66 -29.03
N LEU A 271 -22.69 -11.76 -29.46
CA LEU A 271 -22.85 -10.44 -28.86
C LEU A 271 -23.29 -10.51 -27.37
N PRO A 272 -24.32 -11.29 -26.98
CA PRO A 272 -24.69 -11.45 -25.58
C PRO A 272 -23.57 -12.07 -24.72
N VAL A 273 -22.81 -13.03 -25.27
CA VAL A 273 -21.73 -13.70 -24.55
C VAL A 273 -20.57 -12.73 -24.28
N MET A 274 -20.21 -11.90 -25.26
CA MET A 274 -19.21 -10.84 -25.09
C MET A 274 -19.61 -9.83 -24.01
N ILE A 275 -20.87 -9.39 -24.03
CA ILE A 275 -21.41 -8.47 -23.02
C ILE A 275 -21.33 -9.11 -21.63
N LEU A 276 -21.80 -10.36 -21.49
CA LEU A 276 -21.79 -11.05 -20.21
C LEU A 276 -20.36 -11.31 -19.69
N ALA A 277 -19.42 -11.65 -20.58
CA ALA A 277 -18.02 -11.86 -20.23
C ALA A 277 -17.28 -10.57 -19.84
N SER A 278 -17.75 -9.40 -20.29
CA SER A 278 -17.16 -8.11 -19.94
C SER A 278 -17.51 -7.66 -18.51
N VAL A 279 -18.63 -8.12 -17.96
CA VAL A 279 -19.12 -7.72 -16.62
C VAL A 279 -18.13 -8.08 -15.51
N PRO A 280 -17.60 -9.32 -15.40
CA PRO A 280 -16.59 -9.66 -14.40
C PRO A 280 -15.30 -8.85 -14.52
N ILE A 281 -14.85 -8.54 -15.75
CA ILE A 281 -13.65 -7.70 -15.98
C ILE A 281 -13.89 -6.30 -15.45
N PHE A 282 -15.02 -5.70 -15.83
CA PHE A 282 -15.38 -4.36 -15.39
C PHE A 282 -15.50 -4.27 -13.86
N LEU A 283 -16.17 -5.23 -13.23
CA LEU A 283 -16.30 -5.31 -11.78
C LEU A 283 -14.94 -5.49 -11.08
N PHE A 284 -14.07 -6.34 -11.63
CA PHE A 284 -12.74 -6.55 -11.08
C PHE A 284 -11.89 -5.28 -11.16
N VAL A 285 -11.86 -4.62 -12.33
CA VAL A 285 -11.15 -3.36 -12.52
C VAL A 285 -11.68 -2.30 -11.57
N LEU A 286 -13.00 -2.11 -11.51
CA LEU A 286 -13.62 -1.08 -10.65
C LEU A 286 -13.31 -1.31 -9.16
N SER A 287 -13.30 -2.57 -8.71
CA SER A 287 -13.12 -2.92 -7.29
C SER A 287 -11.65 -2.99 -6.86
N HIS A 288 -10.78 -3.64 -7.64
CA HIS A 288 -9.41 -3.96 -7.23
C HIS A 288 -8.38 -2.94 -7.72
N PHE A 289 -8.65 -2.21 -8.81
CA PHE A 289 -7.72 -1.21 -9.31
C PHE A 289 -7.46 -0.07 -8.31
N PRO A 290 -8.48 0.50 -7.63
CA PRO A 290 -8.23 1.51 -6.60
C PRO A 290 -7.34 0.95 -5.48
N LEU A 291 -7.61 -0.27 -5.01
CA LEU A 291 -6.82 -0.92 -3.97
C LEU A 291 -5.35 -1.13 -4.40
N LEU A 292 -5.12 -1.61 -5.62
CA LEU A 292 -3.79 -1.78 -6.19
C LEU A 292 -3.05 -0.44 -6.30
N LEU A 293 -3.72 0.58 -6.84
CA LEU A 293 -3.14 1.91 -7.02
C LEU A 293 -2.78 2.53 -5.66
N HIS A 294 -3.71 2.53 -4.71
CA HIS A 294 -3.48 3.06 -3.36
C HIS A 294 -2.34 2.33 -2.64
N THR A 295 -2.29 1.00 -2.72
CA THR A 295 -1.22 0.20 -2.10
C THR A 295 0.13 0.46 -2.77
N CYS A 296 0.16 0.58 -4.11
CA CYS A 296 1.37 0.87 -4.87
C CYS A 296 1.93 2.27 -4.56
N VAL A 297 1.08 3.30 -4.64
CA VAL A 297 1.44 4.68 -4.27
C VAL A 297 1.86 4.76 -2.81
N SER A 298 1.19 4.04 -1.90
CA SER A 298 1.58 4.00 -0.49
C SER A 298 2.94 3.33 -0.26
N THR A 299 3.22 2.24 -0.97
CA THR A 299 4.43 1.43 -0.77
C THR A 299 5.67 2.01 -1.43
N TYR A 300 5.52 2.55 -2.64
CA TYR A 300 6.64 3.04 -3.46
C TYR A 300 6.71 4.56 -3.53
N GLY A 301 5.61 5.26 -3.24
CA GLY A 301 5.62 6.72 -3.13
C GLY A 301 6.29 7.18 -1.84
N ASN A 302 7.09 8.24 -1.92
CA ASN A 302 7.60 8.90 -0.73
C ASN A 302 6.58 9.96 -0.27
N PRO A 303 5.96 9.82 0.91
CA PRO A 303 5.06 10.86 1.44
C PRO A 303 5.82 12.11 1.90
N PHE A 304 7.14 12.02 2.05
CA PHE A 304 7.99 13.10 2.55
C PHE A 304 8.81 13.72 1.43
N ASP A 305 8.76 15.05 1.32
CA ASP A 305 9.63 15.79 0.43
C ASP A 305 10.87 16.23 1.19
N ARG A 306 12.02 15.66 0.82
CA ARG A 306 13.33 16.00 1.41
C ARG A 306 14.00 17.17 0.71
N ASN A 307 13.51 17.57 -0.47
CA ASN A 307 14.11 18.62 -1.29
C ASN A 307 13.56 20.01 -0.92
N VAL A 308 13.56 20.32 0.37
CA VAL A 308 13.10 21.62 0.87
C VAL A 308 14.24 22.63 0.81
N LYS A 309 13.97 23.82 0.27
CA LYS A 309 14.95 24.92 0.24
C LYS A 309 15.40 25.24 1.67
N PRO A 310 16.71 25.48 1.89
CA PRO A 310 17.20 25.91 3.19
C PRO A 310 16.42 27.15 3.67
N TRP A 311 15.98 27.11 4.92
CA TRP A 311 15.32 28.23 5.58
C TRP A 311 15.89 28.41 6.98
N PRO A 312 15.82 29.65 7.52
CA PRO A 312 16.34 29.97 8.85
C PRO A 312 15.83 28.99 9.91
#